data_AF-A0A8G1A2Z4-F1
#
_entry.id   AF-A0A8G1A2Z4-F1
#
_cell.length_a   1.000
_cell.length_b   1.000
_cell.length_c   1.000
_cell.angle_alpha   90.00
_cell.angle_beta   90.00
_cell.angle_gamma   90.00
#
_symmetry.space_group_name_H-M   'P 1'
#
loop_
_entity.id
_entity.type
_entity.pdbx_description
1 polymer ?
#
loop_
_entity_poly.entity_id
_entity_poly.type
_entity_poly.pdbx_seq_one_letter_code
_entity_poly.pdbx_strand_id
1 'polypeptide(L)'
;MEEADKQVFKWKFWKLTIVLNIIIIMVALAVGLFFKLPPPLGPSIATVLILADLPLIWYFRKDYYRTKAWLDVHAGPSEKDD
;
A
#
# COMPACT_ATOMS: atom_id res chain seq x y z
N MET A 1 24.07 -6.59 -1.48
CA MET A 1 23.69 -5.19 -1.78
C MET A 1 24.75 -4.25 -1.27
N GLU A 2 25.25 -3.39 -2.15
CA GLU A 2 26.07 -2.23 -1.76
C GLU A 2 25.28 -1.31 -0.82
N GLU A 3 26.01 -0.49 -0.04
CA GLU A 3 25.44 0.51 0.87
C GLU A 3 24.45 1.46 0.16
N ALA A 4 24.74 1.81 -1.10
CA ALA A 4 23.89 2.67 -1.94
C ALA A 4 22.54 2.01 -2.26
N ASP A 5 22.52 0.73 -2.62
CA ASP A 5 21.30 -0.02 -2.93
C ASP A 5 20.38 -0.16 -1.71
N LYS A 6 20.98 -0.34 -0.52
CA LYS A 6 20.22 -0.41 0.74
C LYS A 6 19.49 0.89 1.03
N GLN A 7 20.09 2.05 0.77
CA GLN A 7 19.44 3.34 0.97
C GLN A 7 18.27 3.55 -0.01
N VAL A 8 18.47 3.21 -1.28
CA VAL A 8 17.42 3.27 -2.31
C VAL A 8 16.24 2.36 -1.94
N PHE A 9 16.53 1.15 -1.44
CA PHE A 9 15.50 0.23 -0.97
C PHE A 9 14.71 0.80 0.22
N LYS A 10 15.39 1.32 1.24
CA LYS A 10 14.74 1.94 2.41
C LYS A 10 13.77 3.04 2.00
N TRP A 11 14.15 3.89 1.04
CA TRP A 11 13.29 4.95 0.53
C TRP A 11 12.05 4.40 -0.19
N LYS A 12 12.22 3.40 -1.07
CA LYS A 12 11.12 2.72 -1.77
C LYS A 12 10.16 2.06 -0.77
N PHE A 13 10.69 1.37 0.23
CA PHE A 13 9.90 0.69 1.26
C PHE A 13 9.16 1.67 2.17
N TRP A 14 9.81 2.76 2.57
CA TRP A 14 9.19 3.81 3.38
C TRP A 14 7.97 4.41 2.66
N LYS A 15 8.14 4.73 1.37
CA LYS A 15 7.04 5.21 0.53
C LYS A 15 5.89 4.20 0.43
N LEU A 16 6.20 2.92 0.18
CA LEU A 16 5.17 1.86 0.15
C LEU A 16 4.41 1.77 1.47
N THR A 17 5.12 1.82 2.59
CA THR A 17 4.52 1.77 3.93
C THR A 17 3.56 2.94 4.16
N ILE A 18 3.94 4.15 3.75
CA ILE A 18 3.07 5.33 3.86
C ILE A 18 1.78 5.14 3.06
N VAL A 19 1.91 4.74 1.79
CA VAL A 19 0.74 4.56 0.91
C VAL A 19 -0.19 3.49 1.49
N LEU A 20 0.36 2.37 1.97
CA LEU A 20 -0.44 1.32 2.62
C LEU A 20 -1.17 1.82 3.86
N ASN A 21 -0.52 2.64 4.70
CA ASN A 21 -1.17 3.20 5.88
C ASN A 21 -2.32 4.14 5.51
N ILE A 22 -2.16 4.95 4.46
CA ILE A 22 -3.24 5.82 3.95
C ILE A 22 -4.45 4.97 3.55
N ILE A 23 -4.22 3.88 2.80
CA ILE A 23 -5.26 2.93 2.39
C ILE A 23 -5.99 2.36 3.62
N ILE A 24 -5.23 1.86 4.60
CA ILE A 24 -5.80 1.28 5.83
C ILE A 24 -6.66 2.30 6.58
N ILE A 25 -6.19 3.54 6.71
CA ILE A 25 -6.94 4.62 7.37
C ILE A 25 -8.22 4.94 6.60
N MET A 26 -8.17 5.03 5.27
CA MET A 26 -9.35 5.30 4.44
C MET A 26 -10.41 4.20 4.59
N VAL A 27 -10.00 2.92 4.56
CA VAL A 27 -10.90 1.79 4.79
C VAL A 27 -11.48 1.81 6.20
N ALA A 28 -10.64 2.05 7.23
CA ALA A 28 -11.10 2.13 8.62
C ALA A 28 -12.13 3.26 8.81
N LEU A 29 -11.90 4.42 8.19
CA LEU A 29 -12.86 5.53 8.18
C LEU A 29 -14.14 5.17 7.45
N ALA A 30 -14.06 4.51 6.28
CA ALA A 30 -15.23 4.09 5.53
C ALA A 30 -16.12 3.15 6.37
N VAL A 31 -15.53 2.13 7.00
CA VAL A 31 -16.23 1.20 7.87
C VAL A 31 -16.80 1.92 9.10
N GLY A 32 -15.99 2.75 9.76
CA GLY A 32 -16.43 3.50 10.94
C GLY A 32 -17.61 4.43 10.64
N LEU A 33 -17.56 5.18 9.54
CA LEU A 33 -18.62 6.10 9.13
C LEU A 33 -19.87 5.38 8.62
N PHE A 34 -19.71 4.22 7.98
CA PHE A 34 -20.83 3.38 7.56
C PHE A 34 -21.74 3.02 8.73
N PHE A 35 -21.15 2.60 9.86
CA PHE A 35 -21.92 2.21 11.06
C PHE A 35 -22.31 3.40 11.95
N LYS A 36 -21.52 4.48 11.95
CA LYS A 36 -21.73 5.62 12.85
C LYS A 36 -22.79 6.62 12.35
N LEU A 37 -22.95 6.78 11.04
CA LEU A 37 -23.86 7.78 10.47
C LEU A 37 -25.19 7.16 10.05
N PRO A 38 -26.31 7.89 10.18
CA PRO A 38 -27.60 7.40 9.74
C PRO A 38 -27.65 7.28 8.20
N PRO A 39 -28.43 6.34 7.65
CA PRO A 39 -28.73 6.30 6.23
C PRO A 39 -29.42 7.59 5.75
N PRO A 40 -29.13 8.08 4.54
CA PRO A 40 -28.23 7.50 3.52
C PRO A 40 -26.76 7.98 3.63
N LEU A 41 -26.45 8.86 4.59
CA LEU A 41 -25.14 9.52 4.67
C LEU A 41 -23.98 8.55 4.91
N GLY A 42 -24.13 7.63 5.87
CA GLY A 42 -23.08 6.64 6.19
C GLY A 42 -22.67 5.79 4.98
N PRO A 43 -23.61 5.07 4.33
CA PRO A 43 -23.34 4.31 3.12
C PRO A 43 -22.77 5.15 1.97
N SER A 44 -23.27 6.38 1.78
CA SER A 44 -22.80 7.25 0.69
C SER A 44 -21.35 7.68 0.88
N ILE A 45 -20.98 8.13 2.09
CA ILE A 45 -19.62 8.57 2.41
C ILE A 45 -18.66 7.37 2.39
N ALA A 46 -19.06 6.24 2.95
CA ALA A 46 -18.26 5.01 2.90
C ALA A 46 -17.99 4.58 1.45
N THR A 47 -19.00 4.64 0.58
CA THR A 47 -18.84 4.31 -0.84
C THR A 47 -17.83 5.23 -1.52
N VAL A 48 -17.91 6.55 -1.29
CA VAL A 48 -16.95 7.52 -1.86
C VAL A 48 -15.53 7.24 -1.36
N LEU A 49 -15.35 6.96 -0.07
CA LEU A 49 -14.04 6.64 0.50
C LEU A 49 -13.44 5.38 -0.11
N ILE A 50 -14.23 4.31 -0.27
CA ILE A 50 -13.77 3.07 -0.89
C ILE A 50 -13.44 3.28 -2.37
N LEU A 51 -14.27 4.04 -3.11
CA LEU A 51 -13.98 4.36 -4.51
C LEU A 51 -12.70 5.16 -4.69
N ALA A 52 -12.43 6.11 -3.78
CA ALA A 52 -11.18 6.87 -3.76
C ALA A 52 -9.97 6.00 -3.39
N ASP A 53 -10.18 4.91 -2.66
CA ASP A 53 -9.12 3.98 -2.23
C ASP A 53 -8.69 3.01 -3.33
N LEU A 54 -9.59 2.64 -4.26
CA LEU A 54 -9.28 1.78 -5.41
C LEU A 54 -8.04 2.21 -6.23
N PRO A 55 -7.89 3.48 -6.66
CA PRO A 55 -6.70 3.91 -7.39
C PRO A 55 -5.43 3.88 -6.53
N LEU A 56 -5.53 4.13 -5.21
CA LEU A 56 -4.40 4.01 -4.28
C LEU A 56 -3.95 2.56 -4.14
N ILE A 57 -4.88 1.62 -4.00
CA ILE A 57 -4.60 0.18 -3.97
C ILE A 57 -3.92 -0.25 -5.27
N TRP A 58 -4.42 0.20 -6.43
CA TRP A 58 -3.80 -0.12 -7.72
C TRP A 58 -2.38 0.43 -7.84
N TYR A 59 -2.19 1.69 -7.43
CA TYR A 59 -0.88 2.33 -7.38
C TYR A 59 0.10 1.58 -6.46
N PHE A 60 -0.34 1.27 -5.24
CA PHE A 60 0.44 0.51 -4.26
C PHE A 60 0.84 -0.85 -4.83
N ARG A 61 -0.11 -1.58 -5.42
CA ARG A 61 0.13 -2.89 -6.02
C ARG A 61 1.19 -2.82 -7.12
N LYS A 62 1.10 -1.83 -8.01
CA LYS A 62 2.08 -1.62 -9.09
C LYS A 62 3.47 -1.31 -8.54
N ASP A 63 3.58 -0.40 -7.57
CA ASP A 63 4.87 0.00 -7.00
C ASP A 63 5.48 -1.11 -6.14
N TYR A 64 4.65 -1.90 -5.46
CA TYR A 64 5.06 -3.08 -4.70
C TYR A 64 5.67 -4.13 -5.62
N TYR A 65 5.00 -4.54 -6.70
CA TYR A 65 5.55 -5.52 -7.63
C TYR A 65 6.81 -5.02 -8.32
N ARG A 66 6.90 -3.72 -8.64
CA ARG A 66 8.12 -3.13 -9.19
C ARG A 66 9.28 -3.19 -8.21
N THR A 67 9.02 -2.89 -6.93
CA THR A 67 10.05 -2.95 -5.87
C THR A 67 10.46 -4.39 -5.57
N LYS A 68 9.51 -5.34 -5.60
CA LYS A 68 9.78 -6.77 -5.48
C LYS A 68 10.63 -7.30 -6.64
N ALA A 69 10.27 -6.97 -7.88
CA ALA A 69 11.07 -7.37 -9.04
C ALA A 69 12.48 -6.76 -9.01
N TRP A 70 12.61 -5.52 -8.53
CA TRP A 70 13.93 -4.91 -8.32
C TRP A 70 14.74 -5.67 -7.25
N LEU A 71 14.11 -6.04 -6.13
CA LEU A 71 14.72 -6.87 -5.10
C LEU A 71 15.15 -8.24 -5.65
N ASP A 72 14.31 -8.92 -6.42
CA ASP A 72 14.62 -10.24 -6.98
C ASP A 72 15.87 -10.22 -7.89
N VAL A 73 16.18 -9.06 -8.51
CA VAL A 73 17.38 -8.87 -9.34
C VAL A 73 18.61 -8.47 -8.52
N HIS A 74 18.44 -7.70 -7.44
CA HIS A 74 19.54 -7.11 -6.65
C HIS A 74 19.86 -7.85 -5.35
N ALA A 75 18.95 -8.73 -4.91
CA ALA A 75 19.26 -9.82 -3.99
C ALA A 75 19.99 -10.89 -4.82
N GLY A 76 21.33 -10.84 -4.83
CA GLY A 76 22.15 -11.89 -5.44
C GLY A 76 21.79 -13.30 -4.92
N PRO A 77 22.33 -14.36 -5.54
CA PRO A 77 21.91 -15.74 -5.30
C PRO A 77 22.22 -16.15 -3.86
N SER A 78 21.24 -16.06 -2.99
CA SER A 78 21.26 -16.72 -1.69
C SER A 78 19.83 -17.04 -1.33
N GLU A 79 19.58 -18.32 -1.03
CA GLU A 79 18.36 -18.83 -0.39
C GLU A 79 17.20 -19.23 -1.33
N LYS A 80 17.52 -20.01 -2.37
CA LYS A 80 16.56 -20.97 -2.98
C LYS A 80 17.01 -22.42 -2.96
N ASP A 81 18.20 -22.71 -2.43
CA ASP A 81 18.72 -24.05 -2.20
C ASP A 81 19.34 -24.09 -0.80
N ASP A 82 18.57 -24.56 0.19
CA ASP A 82 18.99 -25.27 1.41
C ASP A 82 17.74 -25.81 2.14
#